data_AF-A0A7J6T1E9-F1
#
_entry.id   AF-A0A7J6T1E9-F1
#
_cell.length_a   1.000
_cell.length_b   1.000
_cell.length_c   1.000
_cell.angle_alpha   90.00
_cell.angle_beta   90.00
_cell.angle_gamma   90.00
#
_symmetry.space_group_name_H-M   'P 1'
#
loop_
_entity.id
_entity.type
_entity.pdbx_description
1 polymer ?
#
loop_
_entity_poly.entity_id
_entity_poly.type
_entity_poly.pdbx_seq_one_letter_code
_entity_poly.pdbx_strand_id
1 'polypeptide(L)'
;DMTVPPSTTTERTIASIYARVLDIPVSTVDVTLGFFELGGHSLLTIKLLQLLNVEYPDKEITLQDLFDHQSVRRMADFIVADRAVSDEELDLHQEVSVLQKSFLINPACMQQVRAFWRNIVNEGAFGNSRVLLTGATGFLGSHILASLLKSSPRISVYCLIRPPVDRLSWHEDDASPHSTASPAAACRRRLLATLEQYHLMGGDGLNTADVKDRAHILVGDVSLESFGMPSEDYDYWTTHVDCVVHAAAQVNLLYPYQALFKGNV
;
A
#
# COMPACT_ATOMS: atom_id res chain seq x y z
N ASP A 1 -13.64 31.05 -1.41
CA ASP A 1 -13.89 30.79 0.02
C ASP A 1 -15.36 30.63 0.31
N MET A 2 -15.81 29.38 0.45
CA MET A 2 -17.07 29.06 1.11
C MET A 2 -16.88 27.75 1.89
N THR A 3 -16.27 27.84 3.08
CA THR A 3 -16.30 26.74 4.04
C THR A 3 -17.71 26.63 4.61
N VAL A 4 -18.29 25.43 4.62
CA VAL A 4 -19.61 25.19 5.22
C VAL A 4 -19.45 25.07 6.74
N PRO A 5 -20.00 25.99 7.54
CA PRO A 5 -19.85 25.96 9.00
C PRO A 5 -20.77 24.92 9.65
N PRO A 6 -20.44 24.47 10.88
CA PRO A 6 -21.31 23.59 11.64
C PRO A 6 -22.60 24.29 12.06
N SER A 7 -23.72 23.60 11.83
CA SER A 7 -25.09 24.07 12.08
C SER A 7 -25.69 23.49 13.36
N THR A 8 -25.34 22.24 13.71
CA THR A 8 -25.85 21.56 14.91
C THR A 8 -24.87 21.62 16.08
N THR A 9 -25.33 21.32 17.29
CA THR A 9 -24.46 21.21 18.48
C THR A 9 -23.46 20.06 18.31
N THR A 10 -23.91 18.92 17.79
CA THR A 10 -23.07 17.75 17.52
C THR A 10 -22.00 18.06 16.47
N GLU A 11 -22.37 18.72 15.36
CA GLU A 11 -21.40 19.16 14.35
C GLU A 11 -20.34 20.10 14.96
N ARG A 12 -20.73 21.03 15.84
CA ARG A 12 -19.79 21.94 16.51
C ARG A 12 -18.79 21.20 17.39
N THR A 13 -19.24 20.22 18.16
CA THR A 13 -18.37 19.40 19.02
C THR A 13 -17.40 18.57 18.18
N ILE A 14 -17.89 17.87 17.15
CA ILE A 14 -17.04 17.04 16.29
C ILE A 14 -16.04 17.91 15.50
N ALA A 15 -16.47 19.07 14.97
CA ALA A 15 -15.57 20.02 14.31
C ALA A 15 -14.43 20.49 15.23
N SER A 16 -14.72 20.72 16.51
CA SER A 16 -13.71 21.09 17.51
C SER A 16 -12.70 19.94 17.74
N ILE A 17 -13.18 18.69 17.79
CA ILE A 17 -12.31 17.52 17.91
C ILE A 17 -11.44 17.37 16.66
N TYR A 18 -12.01 17.51 15.46
CA TYR A 18 -11.28 17.46 14.19
C TYR A 18 -10.17 18.53 14.15
N ALA A 19 -10.52 19.78 14.46
CA ALA A 19 -9.59 20.89 14.53
C ALA A 19 -8.43 20.62 15.48
N ARG A 20 -8.72 20.10 16.69
CA ARG A 20 -7.71 19.74 17.70
C ARG A 20 -6.80 18.60 17.26
N VAL A 21 -7.33 17.64 16.51
CA VAL A 21 -6.53 16.50 16.02
C VAL A 21 -5.62 16.93 14.88
N LEU A 22 -6.14 17.74 13.96
CA LEU A 22 -5.44 18.21 12.76
C LEU A 22 -4.54 19.42 13.01
N ASP A 23 -4.61 20.02 14.20
CA ASP A 23 -3.89 21.24 14.59
C ASP A 23 -4.21 22.43 13.67
N ILE A 24 -5.50 22.61 13.36
CA ILE A 24 -6.01 23.69 12.51
C ILE A 24 -7.05 24.53 13.26
N PRO A 25 -7.27 25.81 12.87
CA PRO A 25 -8.33 26.61 13.45
C PRO A 25 -9.71 26.01 13.16
N VAL A 26 -10.60 25.97 14.16
CA VAL A 26 -11.98 25.42 14.01
C VAL A 26 -12.76 26.10 12.88
N SER A 27 -12.51 27.39 12.62
CA SER A 27 -13.12 28.15 11.52
C SER A 27 -12.76 27.66 10.12
N THR A 28 -11.70 26.85 10.00
CA THR A 28 -11.25 26.26 8.72
C THR A 28 -11.81 24.86 8.46
N VAL A 29 -12.49 24.26 9.45
CA VAL A 29 -13.12 22.95 9.30
C VAL A 29 -14.41 23.11 8.52
N ASP A 30 -14.41 22.66 7.27
CA ASP A 30 -15.63 22.47 6.48
C ASP A 30 -16.32 21.18 6.91
N VAL A 31 -17.59 21.27 7.31
CA VAL A 31 -18.31 20.10 7.84
C VAL A 31 -18.66 19.04 6.80
N THR A 32 -18.50 19.35 5.51
CA THR A 32 -18.77 18.46 4.39
C THR A 32 -17.52 17.74 3.88
N LEU A 33 -16.33 18.28 4.18
CA LEU A 33 -15.05 17.65 3.81
C LEU A 33 -14.71 16.51 4.76
N GLY A 34 -14.11 15.46 4.20
CA GLY A 34 -13.66 14.31 4.97
C GLY A 34 -12.44 14.62 5.83
N PHE A 35 -12.26 13.90 6.93
CA PHE A 35 -11.08 14.02 7.80
C PHE A 35 -9.75 13.94 7.05
N PHE A 36 -9.65 13.05 6.05
CA PHE A 36 -8.45 12.86 5.24
C PHE A 36 -8.23 14.00 4.22
N GLU A 37 -9.31 14.60 3.72
CA GLU A 37 -9.25 15.77 2.82
C GLU A 37 -8.76 17.02 3.57
N LEU A 38 -9.03 17.08 4.88
CA LEU A 38 -8.52 18.13 5.78
C LEU A 38 -7.08 17.87 6.27
N GLY A 39 -6.39 16.85 5.75
CA GLY A 39 -4.99 16.53 6.09
C GLY A 39 -4.82 15.43 7.15
N GLY A 40 -5.90 14.73 7.52
CA GLY A 40 -5.85 13.59 8.43
C GLY A 40 -5.07 12.40 7.85
N HIS A 41 -4.38 11.65 8.71
CA HIS A 41 -3.65 10.43 8.34
C HIS A 41 -3.71 9.40 9.47
N SER A 42 -3.18 8.20 9.23
CA SER A 42 -3.41 7.00 10.06
C SER A 42 -3.22 7.20 11.58
N LEU A 43 -2.15 7.88 12.01
CA LEU A 43 -1.91 8.12 13.44
C LEU A 43 -2.92 9.12 14.04
N LEU A 44 -3.31 10.13 13.26
CA LEU A 44 -4.33 11.11 13.64
C LEU A 44 -5.72 10.47 13.69
N THR A 45 -6.00 9.46 12.85
CA THR A 45 -7.24 8.70 12.88
C THR A 45 -7.42 7.97 14.22
N ILE A 46 -6.37 7.35 14.77
CA ILE A 46 -6.43 6.71 16.09
C ILE A 46 -6.70 7.74 17.19
N LYS A 47 -6.03 8.89 17.13
CA LYS A 47 -6.25 9.99 18.07
C LYS A 47 -7.68 10.53 17.97
N LEU A 48 -8.21 10.69 16.75
CA LEU A 48 -9.58 11.12 16.51
C LEU A 48 -10.59 10.12 17.11
N LEU A 49 -10.41 8.83 16.83
CA LEU A 49 -11.26 7.76 17.33
C LEU A 49 -11.32 7.74 18.86
N GLN A 50 -10.17 7.88 19.53
CA GLN A 50 -10.10 7.95 20.99
C GLN A 50 -10.86 9.15 21.53
N LEU A 51 -10.68 10.33 20.93
CA LEU A 51 -11.33 11.56 21.39
C LEU A 51 -12.85 11.54 21.15
N LEU A 52 -13.30 10.96 20.04
CA LEU A 52 -14.72 10.79 19.76
C LEU A 52 -15.38 9.82 20.74
N ASN A 53 -14.72 8.70 21.08
CA ASN A 53 -15.24 7.76 22.07
C ASN A 53 -15.22 8.30 23.51
N VAL A 54 -14.31 9.22 23.84
CA VAL A 54 -14.34 9.93 25.13
C VAL A 54 -15.52 10.90 25.19
N GLU A 55 -15.83 11.60 24.10
CA GLU A 55 -16.93 12.57 24.03
C GLU A 55 -18.30 11.87 23.95
N TYR A 56 -18.37 10.71 23.28
CA TYR A 56 -19.59 9.94 23.03
C TYR A 56 -19.43 8.48 23.48
N PRO A 57 -19.30 8.22 24.79
CA PRO A 57 -19.02 6.88 25.32
C PRO A 57 -20.14 5.87 25.02
N ASP A 58 -21.38 6.32 24.93
CA ASP A 58 -22.55 5.45 24.70
C ASP A 58 -22.72 5.03 23.22
N LYS A 59 -21.88 5.56 22.31
CA LYS A 59 -22.01 5.30 20.86
C LYS A 59 -21.07 4.22 20.34
N GLU A 60 -20.05 3.83 21.11
CA GLU A 60 -19.04 2.83 20.72
C GLU A 60 -18.56 3.02 19.27
N ILE A 61 -18.07 4.21 18.97
CA ILE A 61 -17.65 4.58 17.61
C ILE A 61 -16.46 3.70 17.24
N THR A 62 -16.61 2.91 16.18
CA THR A 62 -15.56 2.03 15.69
C THR A 62 -14.69 2.74 14.65
N LEU A 63 -13.57 2.11 14.32
CA LEU A 63 -12.71 2.60 13.24
C LEU A 63 -13.43 2.56 11.88
N GLN A 64 -14.28 1.57 11.66
CA GLN A 64 -15.09 1.45 10.45
C GLN A 64 -16.08 2.61 10.30
N ASP A 65 -16.79 2.97 11.37
CA ASP A 65 -17.74 4.10 11.37
C ASP A 65 -17.06 5.42 10.96
N LEU A 66 -15.81 5.62 11.37
CA LEU A 66 -15.01 6.80 11.01
C LEU A 66 -14.68 6.84 9.51
N PHE A 67 -14.54 5.69 8.86
CA PHE A 67 -14.35 5.58 7.41
C PHE A 67 -15.65 5.72 6.61
N ASP A 68 -16.76 5.24 7.14
CA ASP A 68 -18.08 5.36 6.49
C ASP A 68 -18.63 6.79 6.65
N HIS A 69 -18.26 7.48 7.74
CA HIS A 69 -18.75 8.80 8.10
C HIS A 69 -17.63 9.84 8.26
N GLN A 70 -16.81 10.01 7.22
CA GLN A 70 -15.55 10.78 7.26
C GLN A 70 -15.68 12.29 7.50
N SER A 71 -16.84 12.89 7.17
CA SER A 71 -17.07 14.33 7.33
C SER A 71 -17.73 14.59 8.69
N VAL A 72 -17.51 15.78 9.26
CA VAL A 72 -18.17 16.22 10.50
C VAL A 72 -19.68 16.02 10.45
N ARG A 73 -20.33 16.40 9.33
CA ARG A 73 -21.79 16.26 9.16
C ARG A 73 -22.24 14.80 9.21
N ARG A 74 -21.63 13.93 8.39
CA ARG A 74 -21.96 12.49 8.39
C ARG A 74 -21.73 11.83 9.74
N MET A 75 -20.65 12.19 10.45
CA MET A 75 -20.38 11.67 11.79
C MET A 75 -21.41 12.19 12.80
N ALA A 76 -21.82 13.45 12.68
CA ALA A 76 -22.89 14.01 13.51
C ALA A 76 -24.22 13.30 13.27
N ASP A 77 -24.57 13.05 12.01
CA ASP A 77 -25.78 12.33 11.62
C ASP A 77 -25.76 10.90 12.15
N PHE A 78 -24.62 10.21 12.05
CA PHE A 78 -24.42 8.86 12.62
C PHE A 78 -24.57 8.84 14.14
N ILE A 79 -23.99 9.81 14.86
CA ILE A 79 -24.09 9.89 16.32
C ILE A 79 -25.51 10.23 16.77
N VAL A 80 -26.22 11.10 16.04
CA VAL A 80 -27.59 11.51 16.37
C VAL A 80 -28.61 10.45 15.99
N ALA A 81 -28.36 9.67 14.93
CA ALA A 81 -29.12 8.47 14.64
C ALA A 81 -28.99 7.53 15.83
N ASP A 82 -30.04 7.44 16.64
CA ASP A 82 -30.11 6.45 17.69
C ASP A 82 -29.98 5.08 17.01
N ARG A 83 -29.05 4.24 17.47
CA ARG A 83 -28.97 2.87 16.95
C ARG A 83 -30.34 2.25 17.21
N ALA A 84 -31.18 2.17 16.19
CA ALA A 84 -31.95 0.95 16.02
C ALA A 84 -30.88 -0.12 15.93
N VAL A 85 -30.63 -0.79 17.05
CA VAL A 85 -29.88 -2.04 17.05
C VAL A 85 -30.71 -2.96 16.17
N SER A 86 -30.47 -2.93 14.86
CA SER A 86 -30.61 -4.12 14.07
C SER A 86 -29.57 -5.04 14.65
N ASP A 87 -30.03 -5.98 15.47
CA ASP A 87 -29.35 -7.21 15.86
C ASP A 87 -29.03 -8.10 14.62
N GLU A 88 -28.82 -7.50 13.46
CA GLU A 88 -27.93 -8.07 12.46
C GLU A 88 -26.52 -7.77 12.97
N GLU A 89 -26.12 -8.56 13.96
CA GLU A 89 -24.73 -8.95 14.16
C GLU A 89 -24.20 -9.26 12.75
N LEU A 90 -23.46 -8.31 12.17
CA LEU A 90 -22.69 -8.53 10.96
C LEU A 90 -21.76 -9.67 11.32
N ASP A 91 -22.21 -10.88 10.99
CA ASP A 91 -21.53 -12.10 11.31
C ASP A 91 -20.27 -12.11 10.44
N LEU A 92 -19.24 -11.47 10.97
CA LEU A 92 -17.89 -11.50 10.42
C LEU A 92 -17.43 -12.95 10.31
N HIS A 93 -17.97 -13.90 11.09
CA HIS A 93 -17.74 -15.33 10.85
C HIS A 93 -18.46 -15.85 9.59
N GLN A 94 -19.57 -15.30 9.13
CA GLN A 94 -20.17 -15.67 7.83
C GLN A 94 -19.35 -15.15 6.64
N GLU A 95 -18.94 -13.88 6.61
CA GLU A 95 -18.07 -13.37 5.53
C GLU A 95 -16.67 -14.02 5.57
N VAL A 96 -16.09 -14.17 6.77
CA VAL A 96 -14.83 -14.88 6.95
C VAL A 96 -14.99 -16.37 6.66
N SER A 97 -16.15 -17.01 6.84
CA SER A 97 -16.33 -18.43 6.47
C SER A 97 -16.58 -18.64 4.97
N VAL A 98 -17.16 -17.66 4.26
CA VAL A 98 -17.21 -17.63 2.78
C VAL A 98 -15.80 -17.43 2.21
N LEU A 99 -15.01 -16.53 2.82
CA LEU A 99 -13.60 -16.33 2.47
C LEU A 99 -12.74 -17.52 2.89
N GLN A 100 -12.87 -18.08 4.10
CA GLN A 100 -12.14 -19.25 4.59
C GLN A 100 -12.50 -20.51 3.80
N LYS A 101 -13.71 -20.67 3.26
CA LYS A 101 -13.99 -21.78 2.32
C LYS A 101 -13.24 -21.61 0.99
N SER A 102 -12.93 -20.38 0.60
CA SER A 102 -12.13 -20.04 -0.59
C SER A 102 -10.62 -19.96 -0.30
N PHE A 103 -10.24 -19.71 0.96
CA PHE A 103 -8.88 -19.49 1.48
C PHE A 103 -8.45 -20.54 2.53
N LEU A 104 -9.16 -21.65 2.65
CA LEU A 104 -8.53 -22.90 3.06
C LEU A 104 -7.42 -23.05 2.04
N ILE A 105 -6.20 -22.78 2.46
CA ILE A 105 -4.98 -22.91 1.68
C ILE A 105 -5.13 -24.22 0.93
N ASN A 106 -5.55 -24.13 -0.33
CA ASN A 106 -5.95 -25.31 -1.06
C ASN A 106 -4.67 -26.16 -1.08
N PRO A 107 -4.69 -27.42 -0.64
CA PRO A 107 -3.50 -28.26 -0.74
C PRO A 107 -2.91 -28.22 -2.15
N ALA A 108 -3.76 -28.03 -3.18
CA ALA A 108 -3.37 -27.76 -4.56
C ALA A 108 -2.67 -26.40 -4.76
N CYS A 109 -3.09 -25.30 -4.12
CA CYS A 109 -2.39 -24.01 -4.15
C CYS A 109 -0.99 -24.14 -3.50
N MET A 110 -0.86 -24.84 -2.37
CA MET A 110 0.46 -25.12 -1.79
C MET A 110 1.28 -26.09 -2.62
N GLN A 111 0.65 -27.04 -3.32
CA GLN A 111 1.34 -27.88 -4.31
C GLN A 111 1.83 -27.05 -5.48
N GLN A 112 1.05 -26.07 -5.98
CA GLN A 112 1.45 -25.16 -7.04
C GLN A 112 2.61 -24.27 -6.60
N VAL A 113 2.56 -23.69 -5.40
CA VAL A 113 3.65 -22.89 -4.83
C VAL A 113 4.91 -23.76 -4.62
N ARG A 114 4.78 -24.97 -4.07
CA ARG A 114 5.91 -25.89 -3.92
C ARG A 114 6.46 -26.37 -5.27
N ALA A 115 5.60 -26.66 -6.24
CA ALA A 115 5.99 -27.05 -7.59
C ALA A 115 6.70 -25.90 -8.30
N PHE A 116 6.20 -24.68 -8.13
CA PHE A 116 6.82 -23.45 -8.59
C PHE A 116 8.24 -23.30 -8.01
N TRP A 117 8.38 -23.32 -6.68
CA TRP A 117 9.70 -23.24 -6.03
C TRP A 117 10.60 -24.39 -6.44
N ARG A 118 10.08 -25.62 -6.55
CA ARG A 118 10.84 -26.77 -7.01
C ARG A 118 11.30 -26.60 -8.46
N ASN A 119 10.52 -25.97 -9.32
CA ASN A 119 10.88 -25.72 -10.71
C ASN A 119 11.94 -24.61 -10.83
N ILE A 120 11.77 -23.51 -10.09
CA ILE A 120 12.77 -22.44 -9.97
C ILE A 120 14.10 -22.97 -9.43
N VAL A 121 14.05 -23.83 -8.42
CA VAL A 121 15.24 -24.37 -7.75
C VAL A 121 15.87 -25.52 -8.55
N ASN A 122 15.08 -26.40 -9.17
CA ASN A 122 15.58 -27.57 -9.92
C ASN A 122 15.89 -27.29 -11.39
N GLU A 123 16.21 -26.04 -11.73
CA GLU A 123 16.84 -25.63 -12.99
C GLU A 123 16.08 -25.96 -14.30
N GLY A 124 14.78 -26.32 -14.23
CA GLY A 124 14.13 -27.05 -15.32
C GLY A 124 12.68 -26.65 -15.61
N ALA A 125 12.47 -25.46 -16.16
CA ALA A 125 11.39 -25.15 -17.12
C ALA A 125 11.43 -23.69 -17.64
N PHE A 126 12.05 -22.77 -16.90
CA PHE A 126 12.13 -21.36 -17.28
C PHE A 126 13.44 -21.11 -18.00
N GLY A 127 13.40 -21.10 -19.33
CA GLY A 127 14.59 -21.13 -20.20
C GLY A 127 15.63 -20.06 -19.89
N ASN A 128 15.22 -18.86 -19.43
CA ASN A 128 16.14 -17.76 -19.11
C ASN A 128 16.16 -17.38 -17.62
N SER A 129 15.36 -18.04 -16.77
CA SER A 129 15.25 -17.75 -15.32
C SER A 129 14.97 -16.27 -15.01
N ARG A 130 14.17 -15.60 -15.86
CA ARG A 130 13.83 -14.18 -15.77
C ARG A 130 12.50 -13.98 -15.04
N VAL A 131 12.55 -13.38 -13.86
CA VAL A 131 11.39 -13.15 -13.01
C VAL A 131 11.02 -11.67 -13.01
N LEU A 132 9.78 -11.33 -13.33
CA LEU A 132 9.22 -10.01 -13.08
C LEU A 132 8.66 -9.97 -11.66
N LEU A 133 9.21 -9.10 -10.82
CA LEU A 133 8.77 -8.90 -9.44
C LEU A 133 8.16 -7.52 -9.29
N THR A 134 6.87 -7.46 -8.94
CA THR A 134 6.22 -6.21 -8.55
C THR A 134 6.29 -6.04 -7.04
N GLY A 135 6.41 -4.81 -6.53
CA GLY A 135 6.38 -4.55 -5.08
C GLY A 135 7.71 -4.87 -4.38
N ALA A 136 8.82 -4.91 -5.12
CA ALA A 136 10.16 -5.18 -4.59
C ALA A 136 10.61 -4.18 -3.50
N THR A 137 10.03 -2.98 -3.46
CA THR A 137 10.30 -1.96 -2.43
C THR A 137 9.36 -2.07 -1.21
N GLY A 138 8.55 -3.12 -1.12
CA GLY A 138 7.73 -3.45 0.05
C GLY A 138 8.41 -4.50 0.94
N PHE A 139 7.79 -4.79 2.08
CA PHE A 139 8.30 -5.78 3.04
C PHE A 139 8.44 -7.18 2.40
N LEU A 140 7.33 -7.76 1.92
CA LEU A 140 7.34 -9.10 1.35
C LEU A 140 8.17 -9.17 0.06
N GLY A 141 8.02 -8.18 -0.84
CA GLY A 141 8.71 -8.16 -2.12
C GLY A 141 10.24 -8.12 -1.98
N SER A 142 10.77 -7.36 -1.02
CA SER A 142 12.22 -7.30 -0.79
C SER A 142 12.80 -8.63 -0.29
N HIS A 143 12.06 -9.36 0.55
CA HIS A 143 12.45 -10.70 1.03
C HIS A 143 12.32 -11.76 -0.07
N ILE A 144 11.30 -11.67 -0.92
CA ILE A 144 11.17 -12.52 -2.11
C ILE A 144 12.35 -12.29 -3.05
N LEU A 145 12.69 -11.03 -3.34
CA LEU A 145 13.87 -10.69 -4.15
C LEU A 145 15.13 -11.32 -3.55
N ALA A 146 15.35 -11.16 -2.25
CA ALA A 146 16.51 -11.73 -1.58
C ALA A 146 16.53 -13.26 -1.66
N SER A 147 15.39 -13.92 -1.45
CA SER A 147 15.27 -15.37 -1.56
C SER A 147 15.56 -15.84 -2.98
N LEU A 148 15.00 -15.19 -4.01
CA LEU A 148 15.24 -15.52 -5.42
C LEU A 148 16.72 -15.39 -5.79
N LEU A 149 17.36 -14.27 -5.44
CA LEU A 149 18.77 -14.05 -5.75
C LEU A 149 19.69 -15.06 -5.04
N LYS A 150 19.39 -15.45 -3.80
CA LYS A 150 20.15 -16.48 -3.07
C LYS A 150 19.90 -17.90 -3.58
N SER A 151 18.70 -18.18 -4.08
CA SER A 151 18.29 -19.54 -4.44
C SER A 151 19.05 -20.07 -5.66
N SER A 152 19.38 -19.21 -6.62
CA SER A 152 20.18 -19.61 -7.79
C SER A 152 20.90 -18.41 -8.41
N PRO A 153 22.17 -18.56 -8.83
CA PRO A 153 22.92 -17.51 -9.51
C PRO A 153 22.43 -17.22 -10.94
N ARG A 154 21.60 -18.09 -11.52
CA ARG A 154 21.05 -17.90 -12.88
C ARG A 154 19.81 -17.02 -12.92
N ILE A 155 19.18 -16.79 -11.76
CA ILE A 155 17.93 -16.02 -11.70
C ILE A 155 18.26 -14.53 -11.83
N SER A 156 17.64 -13.90 -12.83
CA SER A 156 17.60 -12.45 -13.00
C SER A 156 16.20 -11.96 -12.64
N VAL A 157 16.12 -10.95 -11.78
CA VAL A 157 14.87 -10.37 -11.30
C VAL A 157 14.72 -8.96 -11.85
N TYR A 158 13.63 -8.72 -12.57
CA TYR A 158 13.20 -7.42 -13.06
C TYR A 158 12.21 -6.84 -12.05
N CYS A 159 12.67 -5.86 -11.28
CA CYS A 159 11.87 -5.22 -10.25
C CYS A 159 11.06 -4.07 -10.86
N LEU A 160 9.74 -4.25 -10.98
CA LEU A 160 8.82 -3.18 -11.38
C LEU A 160 8.67 -2.18 -10.22
N ILE A 161 9.18 -0.96 -10.40
CA ILE A 161 9.20 0.06 -9.34
C ILE A 161 8.66 1.38 -9.89
N ARG A 162 7.62 1.89 -9.21
CA ARG A 162 7.04 3.20 -9.46
C ARG A 162 8.06 4.30 -9.15
N PRO A 163 8.36 5.20 -10.12
CA PRO A 163 9.23 6.34 -9.86
C PRO A 163 8.58 7.29 -8.84
N PRO A 164 9.37 7.98 -8.00
CA PRO A 164 8.83 8.99 -7.10
C PRO A 164 8.17 10.13 -7.90
N VAL A 165 6.98 10.55 -7.48
CA VAL A 165 6.15 11.55 -8.18
C VAL A 165 6.62 12.98 -7.88
N ASP A 166 7.38 13.17 -6.79
CA ASP A 166 7.64 14.49 -6.24
C ASP A 166 9.06 15.01 -6.51
N ARG A 167 9.13 16.25 -7.04
CA ARG A 167 10.36 17.05 -7.12
C ARG A 167 10.71 17.73 -5.79
N LEU A 168 9.89 17.58 -4.75
CA LEU A 168 10.06 18.25 -3.45
C LEU A 168 10.73 17.41 -2.34
N SER A 169 10.96 16.11 -2.54
CA SER A 169 11.75 15.27 -1.61
C SER A 169 13.24 15.19 -2.00
N TRP A 170 13.69 16.12 -2.85
CA TRP A 170 15.11 16.38 -3.04
C TRP A 170 15.56 17.18 -1.82
N HIS A 171 16.35 16.58 -0.94
CA HIS A 171 17.02 17.35 0.10
C HIS A 171 17.92 18.40 -0.57
N GLU A 172 17.94 19.63 -0.06
CA GLU A 172 18.78 20.71 -0.59
C GLU A 172 20.29 20.37 -0.56
N ASP A 173 20.70 19.36 0.22
CA ASP A 173 22.05 18.81 0.22
C ASP A 173 22.38 17.93 -1.01
N ASP A 174 21.37 17.49 -1.77
CA ASP A 174 21.53 16.79 -3.06
C ASP A 174 21.59 17.77 -4.26
N ALA A 175 21.50 19.08 -4.02
CA ALA A 175 21.64 20.11 -5.03
C ALA A 175 23.11 20.38 -5.39
N SER A 176 23.83 19.34 -5.80
CA SER A 176 24.90 19.57 -6.76
C SER A 176 24.24 19.90 -8.11
N PRO A 177 24.59 21.01 -8.78
CA PRO A 177 23.88 21.54 -9.95
C PRO A 177 23.98 20.65 -11.21
N HIS A 178 24.37 19.38 -11.08
CA HIS A 178 24.53 18.38 -12.15
C HIS A 178 23.79 17.04 -11.88
N SER A 179 22.92 16.92 -10.86
CA SER A 179 22.24 15.65 -10.56
C SER A 179 21.02 15.38 -11.47
N THR A 180 21.28 15.01 -12.72
CA THR A 180 20.28 14.44 -13.65
C THR A 180 20.09 12.95 -13.38
N ALA A 181 19.60 12.56 -12.21
CA ALA A 181 19.34 11.15 -11.95
C ALA A 181 18.13 10.68 -12.78
N SER A 182 18.35 9.71 -13.70
CA SER A 182 17.26 9.12 -14.48
C SER A 182 16.22 8.44 -13.57
N PRO A 183 14.95 8.28 -14.00
CA PRO A 183 13.94 7.57 -13.22
C PRO A 183 14.40 6.18 -12.75
N ALA A 184 15.15 5.47 -13.59
CA ALA A 184 15.74 4.18 -13.23
C ALA A 184 16.78 4.28 -12.10
N ALA A 185 17.57 5.35 -12.06
CA ALA A 185 18.53 5.60 -10.97
C ALA A 185 17.81 5.90 -9.64
N ALA A 186 16.71 6.66 -9.67
CA ALA A 186 15.89 6.92 -8.49
C ALA A 186 15.25 5.63 -7.95
N CYS A 187 14.66 4.81 -8.82
CA CYS A 187 14.12 3.51 -8.45
C CYS A 187 15.20 2.56 -7.92
N ARG A 188 16.42 2.58 -8.49
CA ARG A 188 17.55 1.81 -7.98
C ARG A 188 17.94 2.22 -6.57
N ARG A 189 18.04 3.53 -6.29
CA ARG A 189 18.31 4.03 -4.94
C ARG A 189 17.25 3.58 -3.95
N ARG A 190 15.97 3.69 -4.32
CA ARG A 190 14.85 3.22 -3.49
C ARG A 190 14.96 1.73 -3.16
N LEU A 191 15.25 0.89 -4.16
CA LEU A 191 15.42 -0.55 -3.96
C LEU A 191 16.58 -0.85 -3.00
N LEU A 192 17.75 -0.22 -3.21
CA LEU A 192 18.92 -0.43 -2.35
C LEU A 192 18.64 0.01 -0.91
N ALA A 193 18.05 1.20 -0.73
CA ALA A 193 17.64 1.68 0.59
C ALA A 193 16.65 0.73 1.28
N THR A 194 15.71 0.14 0.55
CA THR A 194 14.80 -0.89 1.11
C THR A 194 15.55 -2.15 1.54
N LEU A 195 16.49 -2.64 0.74
CA LEU A 195 17.28 -3.83 1.09
C LEU A 195 18.16 -3.58 2.33
N GLU A 196 18.73 -2.38 2.46
CA GLU A 196 19.49 -1.97 3.64
C GLU A 196 18.60 -1.82 4.87
N GLN A 197 17.45 -1.16 4.73
CA GLN A 197 16.47 -0.95 5.81
C GLN A 197 15.99 -2.28 6.42
N TYR A 198 15.81 -3.31 5.61
CA TYR A 198 15.41 -4.64 6.07
C TYR A 198 16.58 -5.57 6.38
N HIS A 199 17.81 -5.05 6.44
CA HIS A 199 19.02 -5.81 6.75
C HIS A 199 19.24 -7.03 5.83
N LEU A 200 18.88 -6.89 4.55
CA LEU A 200 19.01 -7.93 3.53
C LEU A 200 20.37 -7.88 2.80
N MET A 201 21.21 -6.89 3.08
CA MET A 201 22.54 -6.69 2.48
C MET A 201 23.66 -7.08 3.45
N GLY A 202 24.75 -7.65 2.92
CA GLY A 202 25.97 -7.98 3.68
C GLY A 202 25.84 -9.19 4.61
N GLY A 203 26.96 -9.69 5.15
CA GLY A 203 26.98 -10.89 6.00
C GLY A 203 26.40 -12.12 5.29
N ASP A 204 25.42 -12.78 5.92
CA ASP A 204 24.64 -13.88 5.34
C ASP A 204 23.55 -13.40 4.35
N GLY A 205 23.47 -12.08 4.11
CA GLY A 205 22.57 -11.37 3.21
C GLY A 205 22.95 -11.46 1.73
N LEU A 206 22.46 -10.51 0.94
CA LEU A 206 22.82 -10.32 -0.46
C LEU A 206 24.15 -9.57 -0.55
N ASN A 207 24.99 -9.97 -1.51
CA ASN A 207 26.16 -9.18 -1.87
C ASN A 207 25.77 -8.11 -2.91
N THR A 208 26.52 -7.01 -2.92
CA THR A 208 26.24 -5.86 -3.80
C THR A 208 26.38 -6.21 -5.29
N ALA A 209 27.27 -7.13 -5.64
CA ALA A 209 27.48 -7.56 -7.02
C ALA A 209 26.25 -8.29 -7.57
N ASP A 210 25.68 -9.23 -6.81
CA ASP A 210 24.47 -9.97 -7.15
C ASP A 210 23.28 -9.05 -7.36
N VAL A 211 23.08 -8.08 -6.47
CA VAL A 211 22.00 -7.10 -6.62
C VAL A 211 22.23 -6.22 -7.83
N LYS A 212 23.47 -5.82 -8.10
CA LYS A 212 23.81 -4.98 -9.25
C LYS A 212 23.56 -5.72 -10.57
N ASP A 213 24.01 -6.97 -10.65
CA ASP A 213 24.07 -7.73 -11.90
C ASP A 213 22.76 -8.47 -12.20
N ARG A 214 21.97 -8.79 -11.15
CA ARG A 214 20.77 -9.63 -11.29
C ARG A 214 19.48 -8.97 -10.82
N ALA A 215 19.51 -7.87 -10.06
CA ALA A 215 18.31 -7.06 -9.78
C ALA A 215 18.24 -5.87 -10.75
N HIS A 216 17.49 -6.06 -11.83
CA HIS A 216 17.27 -5.05 -12.87
C HIS A 216 16.09 -4.17 -12.50
N ILE A 217 16.18 -2.88 -12.80
CA ILE A 217 15.10 -1.92 -12.53
C ILE A 217 14.23 -1.83 -13.78
N LEU A 218 12.95 -2.12 -13.61
CA LEU A 218 11.92 -1.86 -14.59
C LEU A 218 11.06 -0.70 -14.07
N VAL A 219 11.17 0.47 -14.69
CA VAL A 219 10.41 1.65 -14.26
C VAL A 219 8.99 1.52 -14.77
N GLY A 220 8.01 1.53 -13.88
CA GLY A 220 6.61 1.43 -14.27
C GLY A 220 5.69 1.32 -13.06
N ASP A 221 4.39 1.33 -13.32
CA ASP A 221 3.37 1.37 -12.29
C ASP A 221 2.26 0.37 -12.56
N VAL A 222 2.07 -0.58 -11.65
CA VAL A 222 1.05 -1.64 -11.78
C VAL A 222 -0.38 -1.12 -11.89
N SER A 223 -0.65 0.09 -11.38
CA SER A 223 -1.99 0.70 -11.48
C SER A 223 -2.27 1.39 -12.82
N LEU A 224 -1.31 1.39 -13.75
CA LEU A 224 -1.46 1.96 -15.09
C LEU A 224 -1.56 0.84 -16.13
N GLU A 225 -2.33 1.08 -17.18
CA GLU A 225 -2.37 0.19 -18.35
C GLU A 225 -0.95 0.02 -18.92
N SER A 226 -0.60 -1.23 -19.26
CA SER A 226 0.75 -1.59 -19.74
C SER A 226 1.88 -1.07 -18.85
N PHE A 227 1.64 -0.96 -17.54
CA PHE A 227 2.55 -0.38 -16.55
C PHE A 227 2.98 1.08 -16.78
N GLY A 228 2.25 1.81 -17.65
CA GLY A 228 2.64 3.15 -18.10
C GLY A 228 3.79 3.14 -19.11
N MET A 229 4.08 1.99 -19.73
CA MET A 229 5.11 1.83 -20.75
C MET A 229 4.54 2.02 -22.16
N PRO A 230 5.38 2.38 -23.14
CA PRO A 230 5.04 2.22 -24.56
C PRO A 230 4.66 0.77 -24.87
N SER A 231 3.74 0.58 -25.84
CA SER A 231 3.26 -0.76 -26.21
C SER A 231 4.37 -1.70 -26.67
N GLU A 232 5.37 -1.19 -27.40
CA GLU A 232 6.53 -1.98 -27.85
C GLU A 232 7.34 -2.53 -26.67
N ASP A 233 7.59 -1.71 -25.65
CA ASP A 233 8.29 -2.13 -24.43
C ASP A 233 7.47 -3.16 -23.66
N TYR A 234 6.16 -2.95 -23.54
CA TYR A 234 5.28 -3.89 -22.87
C TYR A 234 5.25 -5.25 -23.60
N ASP A 235 5.05 -5.24 -24.92
CA ASP A 235 5.05 -6.45 -25.76
C ASP A 235 6.38 -7.20 -25.66
N TYR A 236 7.50 -6.49 -25.63
CA TYR A 236 8.81 -7.09 -25.37
C TYR A 236 8.80 -7.84 -24.03
N TRP A 237 8.36 -7.22 -22.94
CA TRP A 237 8.33 -7.87 -21.62
C TRP A 237 7.38 -9.06 -21.55
N THR A 238 6.29 -9.09 -22.32
CA THR A 238 5.39 -10.25 -22.36
C THR A 238 6.07 -11.52 -22.90
N THR A 239 7.10 -11.36 -23.73
CA THR A 239 7.86 -12.48 -24.30
C THR A 239 9.21 -12.71 -23.62
N HIS A 240 9.69 -11.74 -22.83
CA HIS A 240 11.01 -11.78 -22.21
C HIS A 240 11.02 -12.29 -20.77
N VAL A 241 9.86 -12.27 -20.09
CA VAL A 241 9.69 -12.73 -18.71
C VAL A 241 9.21 -14.17 -18.69
N ASP A 242 9.88 -15.03 -17.92
CA ASP A 242 9.50 -16.43 -17.76
C ASP A 242 8.43 -16.61 -16.65
N CYS A 243 8.45 -15.75 -15.64
CA CYS A 243 7.53 -15.81 -14.51
C CYS A 243 7.24 -14.43 -13.92
N VAL A 244 5.99 -14.20 -13.52
CA VAL A 244 5.58 -13.01 -12.76
C VAL A 244 5.33 -13.39 -11.30
N VAL A 245 6.00 -12.70 -10.38
CA VAL A 245 5.70 -12.71 -8.95
C VAL A 245 5.06 -11.38 -8.57
N HIS A 246 3.76 -11.40 -8.35
CA HIS A 246 3.01 -10.20 -8.00
C HIS A 246 2.94 -10.04 -6.47
N ALA A 247 3.84 -9.21 -5.92
CA ALA A 247 3.84 -8.82 -4.51
C ALA A 247 3.57 -7.31 -4.31
N ALA A 248 3.19 -6.60 -5.39
CA ALA A 248 2.75 -5.23 -5.26
C ALA A 248 1.35 -5.24 -4.66
N ALA A 249 1.22 -4.65 -3.49
CA ALA A 249 -0.06 -4.41 -2.90
C ALA A 249 0.01 -3.08 -2.14
N GLN A 250 -1.03 -2.27 -2.28
CA GLN A 250 -1.37 -1.28 -1.27
C GLN A 250 -2.07 -2.01 -0.14
N VAL A 251 -1.30 -2.41 0.87
CA VAL A 251 -1.84 -2.96 2.11
C VAL A 251 -2.02 -1.80 3.08
N ASN A 252 -3.23 -1.25 3.12
CA ASN A 252 -3.60 -0.28 4.13
C ASN A 252 -4.90 -0.77 4.77
N LEU A 253 -4.81 -1.31 5.98
CA LEU A 253 -5.94 -1.86 6.76
C LEU A 253 -7.05 -0.82 7.06
N LEU A 254 -6.84 0.41 6.66
CA LEU A 254 -7.67 1.56 6.95
C LEU A 254 -8.36 2.12 5.71
N TYR A 255 -7.97 1.77 4.48
CA TYR A 255 -8.64 2.32 3.29
C TYR A 255 -9.78 1.41 2.83
N PRO A 256 -10.95 1.95 2.43
CA PRO A 256 -12.03 1.15 1.85
C PRO A 256 -11.51 0.44 0.59
N TYR A 257 -11.97 -0.81 0.40
CA TYR A 257 -11.48 -1.72 -0.64
C TYR A 257 -11.39 -1.08 -2.05
N GLN A 258 -12.34 -0.21 -2.41
CA GLN A 258 -12.35 0.51 -3.69
C GLN A 258 -11.13 1.44 -3.90
N ALA A 259 -10.59 2.04 -2.83
CA ALA A 259 -9.40 2.88 -2.90
C ALA A 259 -8.10 2.05 -3.04
N LEU A 260 -8.14 0.78 -2.63
CA LEU A 260 -7.04 -0.18 -2.73
C LEU A 260 -7.13 -1.06 -3.98
N PHE A 261 -8.29 -1.12 -4.63
CA PHE A 261 -8.57 -1.99 -5.77
C PHE A 261 -7.57 -1.79 -6.90
N LYS A 262 -7.34 -0.56 -7.37
CA LYS A 262 -6.40 -0.26 -8.47
C LYS A 262 -4.95 -0.69 -8.21
N GLY A 263 -4.57 -0.88 -6.96
CA GLY A 263 -3.22 -1.32 -6.58
C GLY A 263 -3.12 -2.82 -6.28
N ASN A 264 -4.24 -3.53 -6.16
CA ASN A 264 -4.33 -4.89 -5.63
C ASN A 264 -5.10 -5.88 -6.53
N VAL A 265 -5.84 -5.38 -7.54
CA VAL A 265 -6.68 -6.15 -8.47
C VAL A 265 -6.50 -5.60 -9.89
#